data_AF-G0L0L6-F1
#
_entry.id   AF-G0L0L6-F1
#
_cell.length_a   1.000
_cell.length_b   1.000
_cell.length_c   1.000
_cell.angle_alpha   90.00
_cell.angle_beta   90.00
_cell.angle_gamma   90.00
#
_symmetry.space_group_name_H-M   'P 1'
#
loop_
_entity.id
_entity.type
_entity.pdbx_description
1 polymer ?
#
loop_
_entity_poly.entity_id
_entity_poly.type
_entity_poly.pdbx_seq_one_letter_code
_entity_poly.pdbx_strand_id
1 'polypeptide(L)'
;MTTRLTAEQESEILAGLFEQLLLFDKIVLSTDKNNLTLVFLISKLGLETVERLIRSGYILFSIKSAAIFTGTGRQREDGTIDESVIYKQPPIVGGSLNGDDIDPSINIYRALVRFGLSKKERNRLIKNIVPKYLVNDGLEISSNAAKVVTDAYVNNNLENLGLPFEKDPFDLNLEERKILFDLGHTVLDTSILAKNGYKSYNNYEHLEISKKNLENIGKAYKISENVSEILKIENTPDLKAMFYQGGLDISDIFKLRHLSSAKYFRKWINEVGENSDSSEITEAYISEVAGAKKFFETTKGKLIKNTFLYGATSGLGALIAGPIGGLVGAGAKSIVEPAVDYGLGLLEEFVLDGIIEGKNPKSYIDKLKKEIDKNAT
;
A
#
# COMPACT_ATOMS: atom_id res chain seq x y z
N MET A 1 27.62 2.13 1.09
CA MET A 1 27.20 3.43 0.52
C MET A 1 25.74 3.64 0.89
N THR A 2 25.41 4.60 1.74
CA THR A 2 24.01 5.03 1.92
C THR A 2 23.70 6.01 0.80
N THR A 3 22.96 5.56 -0.21
CA THR A 3 22.41 6.43 -1.25
C THR A 3 21.55 7.48 -0.55
N ARG A 4 21.97 8.75 -0.58
CA ARG A 4 21.16 9.85 -0.04
C ARG A 4 20.01 10.08 -1.00
N LEU A 5 18.79 10.15 -0.46
CA LEU A 5 17.61 10.53 -1.23
C LEU A 5 17.81 11.96 -1.78
N THR A 6 17.34 12.21 -3.00
CA THR A 6 17.27 13.57 -3.54
C THR A 6 16.16 14.36 -2.82
N ALA A 7 16.23 15.68 -2.82
CA ALA A 7 15.20 16.51 -2.21
C ALA A 7 13.80 16.25 -2.79
N GLU A 8 13.74 15.93 -4.08
CA GLU A 8 12.51 15.54 -4.79
C GLU A 8 11.95 14.21 -4.27
N GLN A 9 12.79 13.17 -4.16
CA GLN A 9 12.39 11.88 -3.59
C GLN A 9 11.91 12.01 -2.14
N GLU A 10 12.58 12.86 -1.36
CA GLU A 10 12.15 13.14 0.02
C GLU A 10 10.77 13.82 0.04
N SER A 11 10.54 14.78 -0.85
CA SER A 11 9.25 15.47 -0.97
C SER A 11 8.13 14.51 -1.37
N GLU A 12 8.37 13.62 -2.34
CA GLU A 12 7.42 12.58 -2.74
C GLU A 12 7.06 11.63 -1.61
N ILE A 13 8.05 11.18 -0.85
CA ILE A 13 7.82 10.31 0.31
C ILE A 13 6.96 11.03 1.35
N LEU A 14 7.23 12.32 1.61
CA LEU A 14 6.48 13.10 2.59
C LEU A 14 5.05 13.39 2.14
N ALA A 15 4.84 13.74 0.86
CA ALA A 15 3.52 13.95 0.29
C ALA A 15 2.69 12.65 0.31
N GLY A 16 3.30 11.52 -0.08
CA GLY A 16 2.67 10.20 0.00
C GLY A 16 2.35 9.78 1.44
N LEU A 17 3.23 10.09 2.40
CA LEU A 17 2.97 9.85 3.82
C LEU A 17 1.80 10.70 4.33
N PHE A 18 1.76 11.98 3.96
CA PHE A 18 0.68 12.90 4.31
C PHE A 18 -0.67 12.38 3.82
N GLU A 19 -0.76 12.04 2.54
CA GLU A 19 -1.98 11.49 1.93
C GLU A 19 -2.43 10.21 2.63
N GLN A 20 -1.54 9.23 2.83
CA GLN A 20 -1.89 7.99 3.53
C GLN A 20 -2.40 8.24 4.95
N LEU A 21 -1.78 9.19 5.66
CA LEU A 21 -2.22 9.62 6.98
C LEU A 21 -3.54 10.41 6.96
N LEU A 22 -4.10 10.79 5.83
CA LEU A 22 -5.47 11.33 5.76
C LEU A 22 -6.50 10.26 5.39
N LEU A 23 -6.09 9.27 4.59
CA LEU A 23 -6.97 8.26 4.00
C LEU A 23 -7.13 6.99 4.84
N PHE A 24 -6.14 6.65 5.67
CA PHE A 24 -6.15 5.40 6.44
C PHE A 24 -6.16 5.65 7.95
N ASP A 25 -6.83 4.79 8.71
CA ASP A 25 -6.88 4.91 10.17
C ASP A 25 -5.51 4.69 10.84
N LYS A 26 -4.67 3.87 10.22
CA LYS A 26 -3.28 3.66 10.60
C LYS A 26 -2.48 3.24 9.37
N ILE A 27 -1.19 3.50 9.39
CA ILE A 27 -0.24 3.06 8.38
C ILE A 27 0.84 2.21 9.06
N VAL A 28 1.34 1.21 8.32
CA VAL A 28 2.42 0.35 8.77
C VAL A 28 3.64 0.66 7.93
N LEU A 29 4.71 1.12 8.55
CA LEU A 29 5.96 1.41 7.87
C LEU A 29 6.95 0.27 8.10
N SER A 30 7.37 -0.37 7.00
CA SER A 30 8.43 -1.37 7.07
C SER A 30 9.75 -0.72 7.48
N THR A 31 10.54 -1.47 8.23
CA THR A 31 11.85 -1.02 8.73
C THR A 31 12.86 -2.15 8.76
N ASP A 32 14.14 -1.77 8.76
CA ASP A 32 15.30 -2.63 8.91
C ASP A 32 15.84 -2.63 10.35
N LYS A 33 16.94 -3.36 10.56
CA LYS A 33 17.68 -3.46 11.83
C LYS A 33 18.31 -2.16 12.33
N ASN A 34 18.41 -1.14 11.47
CA ASN A 34 18.96 0.17 11.83
C ASN A 34 17.86 1.22 12.06
N ASN A 35 16.63 0.83 11.76
CA ASN A 35 15.45 1.67 11.80
C ASN A 35 15.61 2.98 11.03
N LEU A 36 16.10 2.86 9.80
CA LEU A 36 16.30 3.99 8.90
C LEU A 36 14.99 4.76 8.65
N THR A 37 13.84 4.08 8.68
CA THR A 37 12.52 4.70 8.60
C THR A 37 12.29 5.70 9.74
N LEU A 38 12.54 5.32 11.00
CA LEU A 38 12.41 6.25 12.13
C LEU A 38 13.43 7.39 12.05
N VAL A 39 14.66 7.11 11.59
CA VAL A 39 15.68 8.14 11.39
C VAL A 39 15.21 9.17 10.36
N PHE A 40 14.69 8.71 9.22
CA PHE A 40 14.16 9.58 8.18
C PHE A 40 13.04 10.47 8.73
N LEU A 41 12.03 9.86 9.36
CA LEU A 41 10.89 10.58 9.93
C LEU A 41 11.32 11.64 10.94
N ILE A 42 12.20 11.31 11.90
CA ILE A 42 12.66 12.28 12.91
C ILE A 42 13.44 13.42 12.23
N SER A 43 14.27 13.11 11.23
CA SER A 43 15.07 14.13 10.54
C SER A 43 14.23 15.12 9.75
N LYS A 44 13.08 14.69 9.20
CA LYS A 44 12.23 15.52 8.33
C LYS A 44 11.06 16.17 9.05
N LEU A 45 10.50 15.49 10.05
CA LEU A 45 9.28 15.93 10.73
C LEU A 45 9.55 16.50 12.13
N GLY A 46 10.74 16.27 12.66
CA GLY A 46 11.08 16.55 14.05
C GLY A 46 10.58 15.48 15.01
N LEU A 47 11.27 15.35 16.14
CA LEU A 47 11.04 14.30 17.13
C LEU A 47 9.62 14.35 17.73
N GLU A 48 9.11 15.54 18.03
CA GLU A 48 7.81 15.71 18.67
C GLU A 48 6.66 15.25 17.77
N THR A 49 6.67 15.66 16.50
CA THR A 49 5.69 15.26 15.49
C THR A 49 5.67 13.73 15.34
N VAL A 50 6.85 13.12 15.21
CA VAL A 50 6.99 11.66 15.08
C VAL A 50 6.47 10.94 16.32
N GLU A 51 6.85 11.39 17.52
CA GLU A 51 6.35 10.80 18.77
C GLU A 51 4.81 10.88 18.84
N ARG A 52 4.23 12.02 18.45
CA ARG A 52 2.78 12.21 18.45
C ARG A 52 2.07 11.31 17.43
N LEU A 53 2.60 11.16 16.21
CA LEU A 53 2.06 10.25 15.19
C LEU A 53 2.04 8.79 15.69
N ILE A 54 3.13 8.34 16.33
CA ILE A 54 3.27 6.98 16.87
C ILE A 54 2.35 6.79 18.08
N ARG A 55 2.33 7.74 19.03
CA ARG A 55 1.50 7.67 20.25
C ARG A 55 0.01 7.65 19.93
N SER A 56 -0.43 8.45 18.95
CA SER A 56 -1.80 8.45 18.44
C SER A 56 -2.17 7.17 17.68
N GLY A 57 -1.22 6.27 17.43
CA GLY A 57 -1.44 5.01 16.73
C GLY A 57 -1.66 5.18 15.22
N TYR A 58 -1.28 6.33 14.66
CA TYR A 58 -1.39 6.57 13.22
C TYR A 58 -0.28 5.86 12.47
N ILE A 59 0.91 5.78 13.07
CA ILE A 59 2.06 5.05 12.53
C ILE A 59 2.36 3.85 13.42
N LEU A 60 2.44 2.69 12.80
CA LEU A 60 3.03 1.47 13.33
C LEU A 60 4.27 1.13 12.52
N PHE A 61 5.19 0.37 13.11
CA PHE A 61 6.36 -0.14 12.41
C PHE A 61 6.27 -1.65 12.25
N SER A 62 6.86 -2.18 11.19
CA SER A 62 7.02 -3.63 11.01
C SER A 62 8.46 -3.94 10.60
N ILE A 63 9.12 -4.82 11.35
CA ILE A 63 10.47 -5.26 11.00
C ILE A 63 10.33 -6.36 9.95
N LYS A 64 10.94 -6.18 8.78
CA LYS A 64 11.03 -7.26 7.78
C LYS A 64 12.05 -8.28 8.27
N SER A 65 11.57 -9.28 9.00
CA SER A 65 12.39 -10.41 9.48
C SER A 65 12.63 -11.42 8.35
N ALA A 66 11.60 -11.75 7.58
CA ALA A 66 11.65 -12.67 6.46
C ALA A 66 12.29 -12.02 5.22
N ALA A 67 13.17 -12.75 4.55
CA ALA A 67 13.83 -12.28 3.32
C ALA A 67 14.08 -13.44 2.35
N ILE A 68 14.18 -13.11 1.06
CA ILE A 68 14.66 -14.01 0.02
C ILE A 68 16.15 -13.71 -0.20
N PHE A 69 16.93 -14.74 -0.44
CA PHE A 69 18.36 -14.63 -0.72
C PHE A 69 18.69 -15.38 -2.01
N THR A 70 19.67 -14.88 -2.75
CA THR A 70 20.25 -15.55 -3.92
C THR A 70 21.78 -15.42 -3.88
N GLY A 71 22.48 -16.39 -4.46
CA GLY A 71 23.93 -16.35 -4.61
C GLY A 71 24.33 -15.50 -5.83
N THR A 72 25.23 -14.54 -5.64
CA THR A 72 25.71 -13.63 -6.70
C THR A 72 27.11 -13.97 -7.22
N GLY A 73 27.63 -15.14 -6.87
CA GLY A 73 28.99 -15.56 -7.19
C GLY A 73 30.05 -15.02 -6.22
N ARG A 74 31.32 -15.20 -6.57
CA ARG A 74 32.47 -14.71 -5.78
C ARG A 74 33.21 -13.64 -6.56
N GLN A 75 33.34 -12.45 -5.98
CA GLN A 75 34.19 -11.41 -6.56
C GLN A 75 35.66 -11.86 -6.51
N ARG A 76 36.32 -11.82 -7.67
CA ARG A 76 37.74 -12.11 -7.85
C ARG A 76 38.58 -10.85 -7.62
N GLU A 77 39.89 -11.02 -7.47
CA GLU A 77 40.83 -9.92 -7.24
C GLU A 77 40.86 -8.91 -8.40
N ASP A 78 40.56 -9.35 -9.62
CA ASP A 78 40.45 -8.53 -10.82
C ASP A 78 39.12 -7.75 -10.93
N GLY A 79 38.23 -7.91 -9.95
CA GLY A 79 36.91 -7.28 -9.92
C GLY A 79 35.82 -8.04 -10.70
N THR A 80 36.15 -9.11 -11.41
CA THR A 80 35.16 -9.97 -12.09
C THR A 80 34.42 -10.86 -11.10
N ILE A 81 33.26 -11.39 -11.50
CA ILE A 81 32.45 -12.31 -10.70
C ILE A 81 32.67 -13.74 -11.20
N ASP A 82 33.10 -14.62 -10.29
CA ASP A 82 33.09 -16.05 -10.52
C ASP A 82 31.69 -16.62 -10.31
N GLU A 83 30.99 -16.90 -11.41
CA GLU A 83 29.66 -17.51 -11.38
C GLU A 83 29.71 -19.01 -11.13
N SER A 84 30.86 -19.69 -11.34
CA SER A 84 30.93 -21.15 -11.22
C SER A 84 30.52 -21.69 -9.85
N VAL A 85 30.63 -20.85 -8.82
CA VAL A 85 30.28 -21.18 -7.43
C VAL A 85 28.79 -21.16 -7.15
N ILE A 86 27.95 -20.62 -8.05
CA ILE A 86 26.49 -20.55 -7.85
C ILE A 86 25.78 -21.78 -8.39
N TYR A 87 26.34 -22.46 -9.39
CA TYR A 87 25.74 -23.65 -9.97
C TYR A 87 25.66 -24.79 -8.95
N LYS A 88 24.62 -25.63 -9.09
CA LYS A 88 24.28 -26.71 -8.13
C LYS A 88 23.87 -26.21 -6.74
N GLN A 89 23.71 -24.90 -6.56
CA GLN A 89 23.08 -24.31 -5.38
C GLN A 89 21.66 -23.91 -5.71
N PRO A 90 20.73 -23.92 -4.72
CA PRO A 90 19.38 -23.41 -4.94
C PRO A 90 19.42 -22.00 -5.55
N PRO A 91 18.56 -21.69 -6.54
CA PRO A 91 18.57 -20.38 -7.20
C PRO A 91 18.19 -19.25 -6.25
N ILE A 92 17.24 -19.52 -5.36
CA ILE A 92 16.81 -18.65 -4.27
C ILE A 92 16.53 -19.49 -3.01
N VAL A 93 16.68 -18.87 -1.84
CA VAL A 93 16.32 -19.47 -0.55
C VAL A 93 15.58 -18.47 0.33
N GLY A 94 14.63 -18.97 1.11
CA GLY A 94 13.99 -18.21 2.17
C GLY A 94 14.86 -18.17 3.42
N GLY A 95 15.00 -17.00 4.03
CA GLY A 95 15.67 -16.82 5.30
C GLY A 95 14.88 -15.91 6.25
N SER A 96 15.37 -15.81 7.49
CA SER A 96 14.85 -14.89 8.50
C SER A 96 16.00 -14.26 9.28
N LEU A 97 15.88 -12.98 9.57
CA LEU A 97 16.67 -12.30 10.59
C LEU A 97 16.27 -12.84 11.97
N ASN A 98 17.24 -12.92 12.88
CA ASN A 98 17.07 -13.44 14.24
C ASN A 98 17.84 -12.58 15.25
N GLY A 99 17.52 -12.75 16.53
CA GLY A 99 18.22 -12.10 17.64
C GLY A 99 18.09 -10.57 17.60
N ASP A 100 19.21 -9.89 17.88
CA ASP A 100 19.25 -8.43 18.02
C ASP A 100 18.76 -7.66 16.78
N ASP A 101 18.81 -8.25 15.59
CA ASP A 101 18.41 -7.59 14.35
C ASP A 101 16.88 -7.48 14.20
N ILE A 102 16.12 -8.29 14.94
CA ILE A 102 14.65 -8.22 14.99
C ILE A 102 14.10 -7.65 16.30
N ASP A 103 14.96 -7.30 17.26
CA ASP A 103 14.51 -6.68 18.52
C ASP A 103 14.14 -5.20 18.29
N PRO A 104 12.86 -4.83 18.44
CA PRO A 104 12.42 -3.44 18.28
C PRO A 104 13.18 -2.46 19.18
N SER A 105 13.49 -2.85 20.41
CA SER A 105 14.15 -2.01 21.40
C SER A 105 15.55 -1.64 20.95
N ILE A 106 16.29 -2.63 20.43
CA ILE A 106 17.65 -2.45 19.90
C ILE A 106 17.60 -1.61 18.62
N ASN A 107 16.66 -1.90 17.71
CA ASN A 107 16.51 -1.18 16.45
C ASN A 107 16.15 0.31 16.68
N ILE A 108 15.23 0.60 17.60
CA ILE A 108 14.89 1.98 18.01
C ILE A 108 16.09 2.65 18.68
N TYR A 109 16.83 1.95 19.55
CA TYR A 109 18.04 2.48 20.17
C TYR A 109 19.07 2.91 19.10
N ARG A 110 19.35 2.04 18.12
CA ARG A 110 20.28 2.30 17.00
C ARG A 110 19.87 3.54 16.19
N ALA A 111 18.57 3.78 16.00
CA ALA A 111 18.07 5.00 15.36
C ALA A 111 18.25 6.25 16.26
N LEU A 112 17.81 6.18 17.52
CA LEU A 112 17.75 7.34 18.41
C LEU A 112 19.12 7.88 18.86
N VAL A 113 20.16 7.04 18.90
CA VAL A 113 21.53 7.47 19.24
C VAL A 113 22.05 8.54 18.27
N ARG A 114 21.53 8.59 17.04
CA ARG A 114 21.95 9.55 16.00
C ARG A 114 21.53 11.00 16.28
N PHE A 115 20.60 11.21 17.21
CA PHE A 115 19.98 12.53 17.46
C PHE A 115 20.49 13.21 18.74
N GLY A 116 21.57 12.71 19.35
CA GLY A 116 22.17 13.36 20.54
C GLY A 116 21.27 13.37 21.79
N LEU A 117 20.23 12.54 21.83
CA LEU A 117 19.25 12.51 22.93
C LEU A 117 19.88 12.00 24.24
N SER A 118 19.41 12.55 25.37
CA SER A 118 19.82 12.06 26.68
C SER A 118 19.39 10.60 26.88
N LYS A 119 20.12 9.86 27.73
CA LYS A 119 19.77 8.46 28.06
C LYS A 119 18.33 8.33 28.57
N LYS A 120 17.87 9.30 29.37
CA LYS A 120 16.51 9.32 29.93
C LYS A 120 15.45 9.49 28.84
N GLU A 121 15.63 10.44 27.93
CA GLU A 121 14.69 10.68 26.82
C GLU A 121 14.65 9.51 25.85
N ARG A 122 15.82 8.96 25.50
CA ARG A 122 15.91 7.79 24.62
C ARG A 122 15.18 6.59 25.22
N ASN A 123 15.36 6.31 26.51
CA ASN A 123 14.67 5.20 27.17
C ASN A 123 13.14 5.42 27.23
N ARG A 124 12.70 6.66 27.45
CA ARG A 124 11.26 7.03 27.39
C ARG A 124 10.68 6.75 26.00
N LEU A 125 11.38 7.19 24.95
CA LEU A 125 10.95 6.98 23.56
C LEU A 125 10.93 5.50 23.19
N ILE A 126 11.96 4.74 23.54
CA ILE A 126 11.98 3.28 23.33
C ILE A 126 10.75 2.64 23.96
N LYS A 127 10.46 2.93 25.23
CA LYS A 127 9.28 2.40 25.93
C LYS A 127 7.96 2.75 25.25
N ASN A 128 7.86 3.94 24.64
CA ASN A 128 6.66 4.41 23.95
C ASN A 128 6.51 3.84 22.53
N ILE A 129 7.62 3.62 21.83
CA ILE A 129 7.64 3.21 20.42
C ILE A 129 7.60 1.68 20.27
N VAL A 130 8.29 0.92 21.14
CA VAL A 130 8.33 -0.56 21.09
C VAL A 130 6.94 -1.21 20.98
N PRO A 131 5.91 -0.80 21.76
CA PRO A 131 4.58 -1.38 21.66
C PRO A 131 3.86 -1.13 20.33
N LYS A 132 4.42 -0.27 19.46
CA LYS A 132 3.88 0.05 18.12
C LYS A 132 4.59 -0.73 17.01
N TYR A 133 5.47 -1.65 17.37
CA TYR A 133 6.09 -2.59 16.43
C TYR A 133 5.21 -3.82 16.26
N LEU A 134 5.04 -4.19 15.00
CA LEU A 134 4.43 -5.42 14.55
C LEU A 134 5.56 -6.42 14.36
N VAL A 135 5.54 -7.48 15.14
CA VAL A 135 6.42 -8.62 14.95
C VAL A 135 5.75 -9.48 13.89
N ASN A 136 6.12 -9.21 12.64
CA ASN A 136 5.58 -9.93 11.51
C ASN A 136 6.65 -10.84 10.97
N ASP A 137 6.26 -12.10 10.84
CA ASP A 137 6.86 -13.09 9.97
C ASP A 137 8.17 -13.71 10.44
N GLY A 138 8.40 -14.92 9.92
CA GLY A 138 9.51 -15.79 10.29
C GLY A 138 9.86 -16.68 9.11
N LEU A 139 10.82 -17.57 9.32
CA LEU A 139 11.43 -18.38 8.28
C LEU A 139 10.42 -19.11 7.37
N GLU A 140 9.29 -19.57 7.93
CA GLU A 140 8.30 -20.33 7.18
C GLU A 140 7.73 -19.58 5.97
N ILE A 141 7.40 -18.29 6.10
CA ILE A 141 6.76 -17.54 5.01
C ILE A 141 7.74 -17.28 3.86
N SER A 142 9.01 -17.01 4.16
CA SER A 142 10.05 -16.81 3.14
C SER A 142 10.44 -18.12 2.48
N SER A 143 10.51 -19.23 3.23
CA SER A 143 10.75 -20.55 2.65
C SER A 143 9.61 -20.96 1.71
N ASN A 144 8.35 -20.72 2.10
CA ASN A 144 7.20 -21.00 1.25
C ASN A 144 7.20 -20.13 -0.01
N ALA A 145 7.52 -18.83 0.10
CA ALA A 145 7.62 -17.94 -1.05
C ALA A 145 8.71 -18.41 -2.04
N ALA A 146 9.91 -18.75 -1.55
CA ALA A 146 10.99 -19.28 -2.39
C ALA A 146 10.57 -20.58 -3.11
N LYS A 147 9.88 -21.47 -2.38
CA LYS A 147 9.36 -22.72 -2.94
C LYS A 147 8.32 -22.46 -4.03
N VAL A 148 7.32 -21.62 -3.77
CA VAL A 148 6.25 -21.31 -4.74
C VAL A 148 6.82 -20.80 -6.07
N VAL A 149 7.81 -19.89 -6.01
CA VAL A 149 8.41 -19.33 -7.23
C VAL A 149 9.29 -20.36 -7.95
N THR A 150 10.04 -21.17 -7.20
CA THR A 150 10.85 -22.26 -7.79
C THR A 150 9.96 -23.33 -8.44
N ASP A 151 8.86 -23.71 -7.79
CA ASP A 151 7.87 -24.65 -8.34
C ASP A 151 7.19 -24.05 -9.58
N ALA A 152 6.92 -22.74 -9.60
CA ALA A 152 6.36 -22.07 -10.77
C ALA A 152 7.32 -22.10 -11.97
N TYR A 153 8.63 -21.94 -11.75
CA TYR A 153 9.64 -22.11 -12.78
C TYR A 153 9.66 -23.54 -13.33
N VAL A 154 9.74 -24.55 -12.45
CA VAL A 154 9.77 -25.97 -12.85
C VAL A 154 8.52 -26.38 -13.64
N ASN A 155 7.38 -25.78 -13.34
CA ASN A 155 6.12 -26.02 -14.06
C ASN A 155 5.96 -25.16 -15.34
N ASN A 156 7.01 -24.46 -15.78
CA ASN A 156 7.01 -23.55 -16.93
C ASN A 156 5.98 -22.40 -16.86
N ASN A 157 5.52 -22.03 -15.66
CA ASN A 157 4.53 -20.96 -15.50
C ASN A 157 5.14 -19.54 -15.64
N LEU A 158 6.47 -19.43 -15.71
CA LEU A 158 7.20 -18.16 -15.77
C LEU A 158 7.67 -17.79 -17.20
N GLU A 159 7.28 -18.56 -18.22
CA GLU A 159 7.67 -18.33 -19.62
C GLU A 159 7.37 -16.90 -20.11
N ASN A 160 6.16 -16.40 -19.84
CA ASN A 160 5.75 -15.03 -20.20
C ASN A 160 6.51 -13.93 -19.45
N LEU A 161 7.28 -14.29 -18.42
CA LEU A 161 8.16 -13.38 -17.68
C LEU A 161 9.62 -13.48 -18.15
N GLY A 162 9.87 -14.13 -19.28
CA GLY A 162 11.21 -14.33 -19.82
C GLY A 162 12.01 -15.40 -19.09
N LEU A 163 11.33 -16.31 -18.37
CA LEU A 163 11.98 -17.39 -17.63
C LEU A 163 11.33 -18.76 -17.93
N PRO A 164 11.42 -19.26 -19.19
CA PRO A 164 10.94 -20.59 -19.56
C PRO A 164 11.77 -21.70 -18.90
N PHE A 165 11.15 -22.86 -18.66
CA PHE A 165 11.83 -24.03 -18.12
C PHE A 165 12.69 -24.72 -19.19
N GLU A 166 13.92 -24.25 -19.35
CA GLU A 166 14.89 -24.81 -20.31
C GLU A 166 15.99 -25.63 -19.64
N LYS A 167 16.21 -25.43 -18.34
CA LYS A 167 17.26 -26.10 -17.55
C LYS A 167 16.87 -26.25 -16.08
N ASP A 168 17.60 -27.11 -15.39
CA ASP A 168 17.41 -27.34 -13.96
C ASP A 168 17.52 -26.02 -13.16
N PRO A 169 16.67 -25.78 -12.13
CA PRO A 169 16.70 -24.53 -11.36
C PRO A 169 18.06 -24.24 -10.73
N PHE A 170 18.85 -25.28 -10.42
CA PHE A 170 20.16 -25.13 -9.82
C PHE A 170 21.24 -24.69 -10.82
N ASP A 171 20.93 -24.71 -12.13
CA ASP A 171 21.79 -24.32 -13.24
C ASP A 171 21.44 -22.93 -13.82
N LEU A 172 20.55 -22.19 -13.17
CA LEU A 172 20.21 -20.82 -13.54
C LEU A 172 21.40 -19.87 -13.37
N ASN A 173 21.60 -18.99 -14.35
CA ASN A 173 22.61 -17.93 -14.34
C ASN A 173 22.18 -16.73 -13.46
N LEU A 174 23.02 -15.70 -13.36
CA LEU A 174 22.74 -14.54 -12.52
C LEU A 174 21.50 -13.74 -12.94
N GLU A 175 21.26 -13.58 -14.25
CA GLU A 175 20.11 -12.81 -14.75
C GLU A 175 18.79 -13.53 -14.45
N GLU A 176 18.75 -14.84 -14.68
CA GLU A 176 17.61 -15.70 -14.38
C GLU A 176 17.34 -15.80 -12.88
N ARG A 177 18.39 -15.94 -12.06
CA ARG A 177 18.30 -15.93 -10.60
C ARG A 177 17.78 -14.59 -10.08
N LYS A 178 18.14 -13.48 -10.72
CA LYS A 178 17.62 -12.15 -10.37
C LYS A 178 16.12 -12.06 -10.63
N ILE A 179 15.62 -12.58 -11.75
CA ILE A 179 14.18 -12.66 -12.02
C ILE A 179 13.48 -13.46 -10.92
N LEU A 180 13.96 -14.67 -10.58
CA LEU A 180 13.39 -15.47 -9.49
C LEU A 180 13.46 -14.75 -8.13
N PHE A 181 14.54 -14.04 -7.86
CA PHE A 181 14.73 -13.27 -6.63
C PHE A 181 13.70 -12.15 -6.49
N ASP A 182 13.49 -11.36 -7.55
CA ASP A 182 12.52 -10.27 -7.57
C ASP A 182 11.07 -10.81 -7.45
N LEU A 183 10.78 -11.94 -8.11
CA LEU A 183 9.52 -12.67 -7.97
C LEU A 183 9.31 -13.21 -6.55
N GLY A 184 10.35 -13.83 -5.97
CA GLY A 184 10.35 -14.33 -4.61
C GLY A 184 10.04 -13.23 -3.60
N HIS A 185 10.67 -12.07 -3.74
CA HIS A 185 10.39 -10.91 -2.91
C HIS A 185 8.97 -10.41 -3.07
N THR A 186 8.45 -10.39 -4.29
CA THR A 186 7.07 -9.98 -4.56
C THR A 186 6.06 -10.94 -3.92
N VAL A 187 6.25 -12.26 -4.07
CA VAL A 187 5.40 -13.28 -3.43
C VAL A 187 5.50 -13.19 -1.90
N LEU A 188 6.69 -12.97 -1.36
CA LEU A 188 6.90 -12.80 0.07
C LEU A 188 6.14 -11.58 0.60
N ASP A 189 6.38 -10.38 0.05
CA ASP A 189 5.72 -9.15 0.50
C ASP A 189 4.18 -9.26 0.38
N THR A 190 3.70 -9.87 -0.71
CA THR A 190 2.29 -10.22 -0.89
C THR A 190 1.74 -11.11 0.20
N SER A 191 2.44 -12.19 0.53
CA SER A 191 2.02 -13.14 1.56
C SER A 191 1.95 -12.47 2.93
N ILE A 192 2.91 -11.59 3.23
CA ILE A 192 2.94 -10.79 4.46
C ILE A 192 1.72 -9.87 4.54
N LEU A 193 1.42 -9.15 3.46
CA LEU A 193 0.26 -8.24 3.43
C LEU A 193 -1.06 -9.01 3.59
N ALA A 194 -1.23 -10.10 2.85
CA ALA A 194 -2.43 -10.93 2.91
C ALA A 194 -2.65 -11.53 4.32
N LYS A 195 -1.60 -12.12 4.91
CA LYS A 195 -1.65 -12.72 6.26
C LYS A 195 -2.06 -11.73 7.34
N ASN A 196 -1.67 -10.46 7.18
CA ASN A 196 -1.94 -9.41 8.17
C ASN A 196 -3.16 -8.53 7.82
N GLY A 197 -3.85 -8.80 6.70
CA GLY A 197 -4.97 -7.99 6.23
C GLY A 197 -4.58 -6.54 5.90
N TYR A 198 -3.35 -6.32 5.45
CA TYR A 198 -2.84 -5.01 5.06
C TYR A 198 -3.08 -4.72 3.57
N LYS A 199 -3.25 -3.44 3.25
CA LYS A 199 -3.33 -2.93 1.88
C LYS A 199 -1.98 -2.38 1.46
N SER A 200 -1.55 -2.66 0.23
CA SER A 200 -0.36 -2.02 -0.34
C SER A 200 -0.73 -0.69 -0.99
N TYR A 201 0.01 0.36 -0.63
CA TYR A 201 -0.14 1.69 -1.19
C TYR A 201 0.87 1.96 -2.33
N ASN A 202 2.01 1.24 -2.35
CA ASN A 202 3.04 1.32 -3.39
C ASN A 202 3.54 -0.09 -3.71
N ASN A 203 3.85 -0.37 -4.98
CA ASN A 203 4.25 -1.67 -5.56
C ASN A 203 3.10 -2.63 -5.81
N TYR A 204 2.72 -2.79 -7.08
CA TYR A 204 2.56 -4.09 -7.76
C TYR A 204 2.61 -3.88 -9.29
N GLU A 205 3.69 -3.28 -9.81
CA GLU A 205 3.88 -3.17 -11.27
C GLU A 205 4.40 -4.47 -11.91
N HIS A 206 4.86 -5.42 -11.10
CA HIS A 206 5.42 -6.66 -11.61
C HIS A 206 4.64 -7.84 -11.05
N LEU A 207 3.64 -8.31 -11.83
CA LEU A 207 3.32 -9.73 -12.03
C LEU A 207 1.95 -9.90 -12.71
N GLU A 208 1.95 -10.26 -14.00
CA GLU A 208 0.76 -10.80 -14.65
C GLU A 208 0.25 -12.09 -13.99
N ILE A 209 1.16 -12.89 -13.44
CA ILE A 209 0.87 -14.15 -12.73
C ILE A 209 0.03 -13.91 -11.47
N SER A 210 0.01 -12.67 -10.99
CA SER A 210 -0.61 -12.35 -9.72
C SER A 210 -1.73 -11.31 -9.85
N LYS A 211 -2.06 -10.78 -11.04
CA LYS A 211 -3.16 -9.80 -11.22
C LYS A 211 -4.46 -10.25 -10.54
N LYS A 212 -4.93 -11.48 -10.76
CA LYS A 212 -6.16 -12.00 -10.10
C LYS A 212 -6.05 -12.26 -8.59
N ASN A 213 -4.87 -12.56 -8.07
CA ASN A 213 -4.66 -12.81 -6.62
C ASN A 213 -4.23 -11.54 -5.87
N LEU A 214 -3.65 -10.55 -6.56
CA LEU A 214 -3.17 -9.24 -6.08
C LEU A 214 -4.16 -8.11 -6.31
N GLU A 215 -5.24 -8.33 -7.05
CA GLU A 215 -6.35 -7.38 -7.17
C GLU A 215 -6.82 -6.89 -5.78
N ASN A 216 -6.64 -7.74 -4.75
CA ASN A 216 -6.92 -7.40 -3.35
C ASN A 216 -5.82 -6.64 -2.61
N ILE A 217 -4.60 -6.54 -3.14
CA ILE A 217 -3.42 -6.03 -2.42
C ILE A 217 -2.98 -4.66 -2.96
N GLY A 218 -3.33 -4.30 -4.21
CA GLY A 218 -3.20 -2.93 -4.76
C GLY A 218 -4.32 -1.94 -4.40
N LYS A 219 -5.18 -2.28 -3.44
CA LYS A 219 -6.41 -1.52 -3.13
C LYS A 219 -6.18 -0.12 -2.56
N ALA A 220 -5.07 0.12 -1.86
CA ALA A 220 -4.81 1.44 -1.28
C ALA A 220 -4.38 2.47 -2.33
N TYR A 221 -3.70 2.03 -3.40
CA TYR A 221 -3.38 2.90 -4.54
C TYR A 221 -4.65 3.35 -5.27
N LYS A 222 -5.58 2.40 -5.54
CA LYS A 222 -6.91 2.73 -6.09
C LYS A 222 -7.70 3.71 -5.23
N ILE A 223 -7.63 3.58 -3.90
CA ILE A 223 -8.25 4.55 -2.98
C ILE A 223 -7.66 5.96 -3.19
N SER A 224 -6.34 6.09 -3.36
CA SER A 224 -5.67 7.37 -3.64
C SER A 224 -6.16 8.00 -4.95
N GLU A 225 -6.22 7.21 -6.02
CA GLU A 225 -6.70 7.66 -7.33
C GLU A 225 -8.17 8.09 -7.26
N ASN A 226 -9.00 7.28 -6.62
CA ASN A 226 -10.42 7.53 -6.43
C ASN A 226 -10.68 8.80 -5.61
N VAL A 227 -9.89 9.07 -4.55
CA VAL A 227 -9.96 10.33 -3.81
C VAL A 227 -9.56 11.51 -4.69
N SER A 228 -8.48 11.36 -5.46
CA SER A 228 -8.01 12.41 -6.36
C SER A 228 -9.10 12.78 -7.38
N GLU A 229 -9.82 11.79 -7.90
CA GLU A 229 -10.94 12.04 -8.81
C GLU A 229 -12.11 12.78 -8.14
N ILE A 230 -12.49 12.38 -6.92
CA ILE A 230 -13.51 13.10 -6.14
C ILE A 230 -13.09 14.55 -5.88
N LEU A 231 -11.81 14.79 -5.55
CA LEU A 231 -11.30 16.15 -5.32
C LEU A 231 -11.34 17.01 -6.59
N LYS A 232 -11.03 16.43 -7.76
CA LYS A 232 -11.17 17.13 -9.05
C LYS A 232 -12.62 17.55 -9.32
N ILE A 233 -13.58 16.66 -9.11
CA ILE A 233 -15.02 16.96 -9.26
C ILE A 233 -15.43 18.13 -8.36
N GLU A 234 -14.84 18.18 -7.17
CA GLU A 234 -15.04 19.26 -6.21
C GLU A 234 -14.19 20.50 -6.49
N ASN A 235 -13.51 20.59 -7.64
CA ASN A 235 -12.59 21.67 -8.01
C ASN A 235 -11.53 21.95 -6.91
N THR A 236 -10.95 20.88 -6.39
CA THR A 236 -9.97 20.91 -5.29
C THR A 236 -8.70 20.21 -5.73
N PRO A 237 -7.49 20.74 -5.43
CA PRO A 237 -6.25 20.01 -5.65
C PRO A 237 -6.26 18.65 -4.95
N ASP A 238 -5.52 17.66 -5.46
CA ASP A 238 -5.35 16.39 -4.75
C ASP A 238 -4.52 16.57 -3.46
N LEU A 239 -4.56 15.57 -2.57
CA LEU A 239 -3.93 15.66 -1.25
C LEU A 239 -2.41 15.83 -1.31
N LYS A 240 -1.73 15.27 -2.32
CA LYS A 240 -0.29 15.45 -2.51
C LYS A 240 0.02 16.85 -3.01
N ALA A 241 -0.75 17.35 -3.97
CA ALA A 241 -0.64 18.71 -4.49
C ALA A 241 -0.84 19.75 -3.39
N MET A 242 -1.81 19.55 -2.49
CA MET A 242 -2.02 20.43 -1.33
C MET A 242 -0.78 20.53 -0.43
N PHE A 243 -0.07 19.42 -0.24
CA PHE A 243 1.18 19.38 0.52
C PHE A 243 2.33 20.08 -0.24
N TYR A 244 2.50 19.78 -1.53
CA TYR A 244 3.58 20.38 -2.34
C TYR A 244 3.46 21.89 -2.50
N GLN A 245 2.25 22.39 -2.66
CA GLN A 245 1.99 23.82 -2.84
C GLN A 245 2.15 24.62 -1.54
N GLY A 246 2.54 23.96 -0.44
CA GLY A 246 2.78 24.60 0.85
C GLY A 246 1.51 25.01 1.59
N GLY A 247 0.34 24.56 1.13
CA GLY A 247 -0.95 24.87 1.76
C GLY A 247 -1.22 24.06 3.03
N LEU A 248 -0.58 22.89 3.18
CA LEU A 248 -0.70 22.01 4.33
C LEU A 248 0.66 21.39 4.69
N ASP A 249 0.88 21.16 5.99
CA ASP A 249 2.05 20.46 6.51
C ASP A 249 1.69 19.13 7.22
N ILE A 250 2.70 18.34 7.60
CA ILE A 250 2.47 17.07 8.32
C ILE A 250 1.81 17.29 9.70
N SER A 251 1.97 18.47 10.31
CA SER A 251 1.36 18.76 11.61
C SER A 251 -0.16 18.99 11.49
N ASP A 252 -0.63 19.47 10.35
CA ASP A 252 -2.06 19.65 10.04
C ASP A 252 -2.84 18.34 10.09
N ILE A 253 -2.18 17.20 9.89
CA ILE A 253 -2.76 15.85 10.03
C ILE A 253 -3.52 15.71 11.35
N PHE A 254 -2.98 16.27 12.44
CA PHE A 254 -3.62 16.15 13.75
C PHE A 254 -4.93 16.94 13.86
N LYS A 255 -5.15 17.92 13.00
CA LYS A 255 -6.41 18.67 12.91
C LYS A 255 -7.34 18.02 11.89
N LEU A 256 -6.83 17.80 10.68
CA LEU A 256 -7.59 17.26 9.54
C LEU A 256 -8.18 15.87 9.83
N ARG A 257 -7.43 14.98 10.49
CA ARG A 257 -7.93 13.63 10.83
C ARG A 257 -9.06 13.64 11.85
N HIS A 258 -9.19 14.71 12.64
CA HIS A 258 -10.19 14.88 13.69
C HIS A 258 -11.35 15.80 13.29
N LEU A 259 -11.40 16.28 12.04
CA LEU A 259 -12.61 16.89 11.52
C LEU A 259 -13.78 15.91 11.70
N SER A 260 -14.94 16.41 12.11
CA SER A 260 -16.08 15.57 12.49
C SER A 260 -16.58 14.62 11.39
N SER A 261 -16.29 14.95 10.12
CA SER A 261 -16.61 14.14 8.94
C SER A 261 -15.45 13.24 8.48
N ALA A 262 -14.22 13.42 8.96
CA ALA A 262 -13.02 12.71 8.47
C ALA A 262 -13.10 11.19 8.68
N LYS A 263 -13.57 10.76 9.86
CA LYS A 263 -13.73 9.32 10.15
C LYS A 263 -14.77 8.67 9.24
N TYR A 264 -15.85 9.38 8.93
CA TYR A 264 -16.87 8.87 8.02
C TYR A 264 -16.32 8.79 6.59
N PHE A 265 -15.66 9.86 6.10
CA PHE A 265 -15.06 9.87 4.77
C PHE A 265 -14.06 8.73 4.58
N ARG A 266 -13.10 8.57 5.51
CA ARG A 266 -12.14 7.45 5.49
C ARG A 266 -12.84 6.11 5.41
N LYS A 267 -13.85 5.88 6.26
CA LYS A 267 -14.61 4.62 6.25
C LYS A 267 -15.28 4.40 4.89
N TRP A 268 -16.01 5.40 4.39
CA TRP A 268 -16.75 5.33 3.15
C TRP A 268 -15.84 5.07 1.94
N ILE A 269 -14.73 5.81 1.79
CA ILE A 269 -13.83 5.63 0.66
C ILE A 269 -13.07 4.30 0.71
N ASN A 270 -12.79 3.80 1.91
CA ASN A 270 -12.21 2.46 2.08
C ASN A 270 -13.23 1.35 1.82
N GLU A 271 -14.54 1.62 1.88
CA GLU A 271 -15.60 0.65 1.55
C GLU A 271 -15.92 0.63 0.05
N VAL A 272 -15.94 1.79 -0.62
CA VAL A 272 -16.30 1.92 -2.04
C VAL A 272 -15.08 1.90 -2.95
N GLY A 273 -14.02 2.62 -2.60
CA GLY A 273 -12.88 2.89 -3.48
C GLY A 273 -11.91 1.73 -3.70
N GLU A 274 -12.07 0.59 -3.01
CA GLU A 274 -11.15 -0.56 -3.17
C GLU A 274 -11.35 -1.30 -4.50
N ASN A 275 -12.60 -1.41 -4.96
CA ASN A 275 -12.97 -2.28 -6.08
C ASN A 275 -13.63 -1.50 -7.22
N SER A 276 -13.73 -0.18 -7.09
CA SER A 276 -14.38 0.69 -8.06
C SER A 276 -13.35 1.43 -8.91
N ASP A 277 -13.68 1.59 -10.18
CA ASP A 277 -13.00 2.52 -11.08
C ASP A 277 -13.47 3.97 -10.86
N SER A 278 -12.88 4.90 -11.60
CA SER A 278 -13.17 6.34 -11.49
C SER A 278 -14.63 6.70 -11.80
N SER A 279 -15.30 5.95 -12.67
CA SER A 279 -16.70 6.18 -13.01
C SER A 279 -17.62 5.69 -11.88
N GLU A 280 -17.36 4.47 -11.39
CA GLU A 280 -18.14 3.87 -10.30
C GLU A 280 -18.02 4.68 -9.01
N ILE A 281 -16.82 5.18 -8.68
CA ILE A 281 -16.66 6.01 -7.47
C ILE A 281 -17.36 7.35 -7.60
N THR A 282 -17.37 7.94 -8.80
CA THR A 282 -18.07 9.20 -9.08
C THR A 282 -19.58 9.04 -8.92
N GLU A 283 -20.16 7.97 -9.50
CA GLU A 283 -21.57 7.62 -9.31
C GLU A 283 -21.92 7.43 -7.82
N ALA A 284 -21.07 6.69 -7.10
CA ALA A 284 -21.26 6.45 -5.68
C ALA A 284 -21.16 7.73 -4.84
N TYR A 285 -20.21 8.61 -5.16
CA TYR A 285 -20.04 9.91 -4.52
C TYR A 285 -21.28 10.78 -4.71
N ILE A 286 -21.73 10.97 -5.95
CA ILE A 286 -22.92 11.78 -6.28
C ILE A 286 -24.15 11.21 -5.58
N SER A 287 -24.33 9.89 -5.60
CA SER A 287 -25.44 9.22 -4.92
C SER A 287 -25.46 9.45 -3.41
N GLU A 288 -24.29 9.35 -2.76
CA GLU A 288 -24.16 9.56 -1.31
C GLU A 288 -24.39 11.04 -0.94
N VAL A 289 -23.92 11.98 -1.78
CA VAL A 289 -24.14 13.42 -1.60
C VAL A 289 -25.61 13.80 -1.78
N ALA A 290 -26.30 13.20 -2.74
CA ALA A 290 -27.73 13.39 -2.98
C ALA A 290 -28.63 12.76 -1.89
N GLY A 291 -28.05 12.13 -0.86
CA GLY A 291 -28.80 11.55 0.26
C GLY A 291 -29.50 10.23 -0.08
N ALA A 292 -29.14 9.59 -1.19
CA ALA A 292 -29.62 8.26 -1.53
C ALA A 292 -28.96 7.23 -0.62
N LYS A 293 -29.52 7.02 0.58
CA LYS A 293 -29.08 6.04 1.62
C LYS A 293 -28.98 4.57 1.14
N LYS A 294 -29.15 4.30 -0.15
CA LYS A 294 -29.38 2.99 -0.74
C LYS A 294 -28.38 2.58 -1.80
N PHE A 295 -27.28 3.32 -2.04
CA PHE A 295 -26.26 2.86 -3.01
C PHE A 295 -25.84 1.42 -2.73
N PHE A 296 -25.49 1.09 -1.49
CA PHE A 296 -25.15 -0.28 -1.05
C PHE A 296 -26.32 -1.28 -1.04
N GLU A 297 -27.56 -0.81 -1.22
CA GLU A 297 -28.74 -1.67 -1.38
C GLU A 297 -29.06 -1.95 -2.86
N THR A 298 -28.53 -1.14 -3.78
CA THR A 298 -28.62 -1.37 -5.23
C THR A 298 -27.84 -2.60 -5.66
N THR A 299 -28.15 -3.15 -6.83
CA THR A 299 -27.44 -4.32 -7.39
C THR A 299 -25.95 -4.07 -7.56
N LYS A 300 -25.55 -2.88 -8.04
CA LYS A 300 -24.14 -2.47 -8.14
C LYS A 300 -23.48 -2.35 -6.75
N GLY A 301 -24.13 -1.65 -5.81
CA GLY A 301 -23.55 -1.48 -4.46
C GLY A 301 -23.52 -2.75 -3.63
N LYS A 302 -24.45 -3.69 -3.83
CA LYS A 302 -24.40 -5.04 -3.24
C LYS A 302 -23.24 -5.86 -3.80
N LEU A 303 -22.92 -5.70 -5.08
CA LEU A 303 -21.78 -6.36 -5.72
C LEU A 303 -20.46 -5.82 -5.15
N ILE A 304 -20.32 -4.49 -5.02
CA ILE A 304 -19.16 -3.84 -4.37
C ILE A 304 -19.01 -4.31 -2.91
N LYS A 305 -20.12 -4.39 -2.16
CA LYS A 305 -20.14 -4.85 -0.76
C LYS A 305 -19.78 -6.33 -0.59
N ASN A 306 -20.16 -7.19 -1.54
CA ASN A 306 -19.89 -8.63 -1.44
C ASN A 306 -18.45 -8.99 -1.80
N THR A 307 -17.80 -8.26 -2.72
CA THR A 307 -16.37 -8.42 -3.03
C THR A 307 -15.48 -8.17 -1.80
N PHE A 308 -15.92 -7.31 -0.87
CA PHE A 308 -15.25 -7.06 0.40
C PHE A 308 -15.23 -8.28 1.34
N LEU A 309 -16.30 -9.09 1.39
CA LEU A 309 -16.39 -10.25 2.29
C LEU A 309 -15.53 -11.43 1.84
N TYR A 310 -15.35 -11.63 0.54
CA TYR A 310 -14.53 -12.73 0.01
C TYR A 310 -13.02 -12.47 0.12
N GLY A 311 -12.60 -11.21 0.28
CA GLY A 311 -11.18 -10.84 0.44
C GLY A 311 -10.63 -11.04 1.87
N ALA A 312 -11.49 -11.15 2.89
CA ALA A 312 -11.07 -11.30 4.29
C ALA A 312 -10.83 -12.76 4.71
N THR A 313 -11.28 -13.73 3.92
CA THR A 313 -11.13 -15.17 4.21
C THR A 313 -10.76 -15.93 2.94
N SER A 314 -9.48 -15.95 2.60
CA SER A 314 -8.96 -16.99 1.70
C SER A 314 -7.53 -17.37 2.09
N GLY A 315 -7.44 -18.05 3.24
CA GLY A 315 -6.54 -19.18 3.30
C GLY A 315 -6.96 -20.19 2.23
N LEU A 316 -5.97 -20.72 1.51
CA LEU A 316 -6.13 -21.71 0.46
C LEU A 316 -7.10 -22.85 0.84
N GLY A 317 -7.99 -23.20 -0.09
CA GLY A 317 -8.58 -24.54 -0.16
C GLY A 317 -10.10 -24.59 -0.07
N ALA A 318 -10.71 -24.92 -1.22
CA ALA A 318 -12.07 -25.44 -1.38
C ALA A 318 -13.22 -24.52 -0.92
N LEU A 319 -13.93 -23.92 -1.88
CA LEU A 319 -15.40 -23.81 -1.95
C LEU A 319 -15.82 -22.70 -2.92
N ILE A 320 -15.72 -22.91 -4.23
CA ILE A 320 -16.79 -22.54 -5.19
C ILE A 320 -16.75 -23.57 -6.34
N ALA A 321 -17.18 -24.79 -6.03
CA ALA A 321 -17.72 -25.68 -7.04
C ALA A 321 -19.26 -25.56 -7.01
N GLY A 322 -19.81 -24.83 -8.00
CA GLY A 322 -21.22 -24.81 -8.40
C GLY A 322 -22.17 -23.85 -7.65
N PRO A 323 -23.41 -23.61 -8.16
CA PRO A 323 -23.89 -23.61 -9.54
C PRO A 323 -24.74 -22.34 -9.80
N ILE A 324 -24.11 -21.17 -9.98
CA ILE A 324 -24.79 -19.94 -10.46
C ILE A 324 -23.96 -19.31 -11.58
N GLY A 325 -23.45 -20.16 -12.47
CA GLY A 325 -22.78 -19.78 -13.71
C GLY A 325 -23.61 -20.27 -14.88
N GLY A 326 -24.66 -19.54 -15.23
CA GLY A 326 -25.51 -19.88 -16.37
C GLY A 326 -26.63 -18.85 -16.51
N LEU A 327 -26.67 -18.20 -17.68
CA LEU A 327 -27.52 -17.06 -18.09
C LEU A 327 -26.93 -15.73 -17.60
N VAL A 328 -26.35 -14.88 -18.44
CA VAL A 328 -26.93 -14.31 -19.65
C VAL A 328 -25.83 -14.04 -20.68
N GLY A 329 -25.83 -14.82 -21.76
CA GLY A 329 -25.26 -14.43 -23.03
C GLY A 329 -26.39 -14.34 -24.04
N ALA A 330 -26.74 -13.13 -24.46
CA ALA A 330 -27.43 -12.84 -25.73
C ALA A 330 -27.57 -11.32 -25.94
N GLY A 331 -26.80 -10.78 -26.89
CA GLY A 331 -27.21 -9.64 -27.72
C GLY A 331 -26.88 -8.23 -27.23
N ALA A 332 -25.78 -7.64 -27.73
CA ALA A 332 -25.84 -6.63 -28.80
C ALA A 332 -24.47 -5.93 -29.01
N LYS A 333 -23.93 -6.12 -30.22
CA LYS A 333 -23.08 -5.26 -31.04
C LYS A 333 -22.14 -4.20 -30.41
N SER A 334 -20.89 -4.36 -30.81
CA SER A 334 -19.86 -3.34 -31.01
C SER A 334 -20.36 -2.08 -31.76
N ILE A 335 -19.84 -0.90 -31.39
CA ILE A 335 -19.22 0.14 -32.25
C ILE A 335 -19.02 1.46 -31.47
N VAL A 336 -17.74 1.85 -31.37
CA VAL A 336 -17.15 3.21 -31.40
C VAL A 336 -17.29 4.12 -30.17
N GLU A 337 -16.12 4.46 -29.61
CA GLU A 337 -15.86 5.67 -28.83
C GLU A 337 -16.29 6.92 -29.59
N PRO A 338 -16.97 7.83 -28.90
CA PRO A 338 -16.38 9.15 -28.80
C PRO A 338 -16.17 9.48 -27.32
N ALA A 339 -14.95 9.89 -27.00
CA ALA A 339 -14.65 10.67 -25.81
C ALA A 339 -15.62 11.87 -25.78
N VAL A 340 -16.63 11.80 -24.93
CA VAL A 340 -17.61 12.87 -24.71
C VAL A 340 -17.75 13.05 -23.21
N ASP A 341 -17.45 14.28 -22.80
CA ASP A 341 -17.72 15.02 -21.55
C ASP A 341 -18.86 14.50 -20.65
N TYR A 342 -18.77 13.27 -20.14
CA TYR A 342 -19.74 12.72 -19.20
C TYR A 342 -19.59 13.26 -17.76
N GLY A 343 -18.56 14.06 -17.48
CA GLY A 343 -18.23 14.54 -16.14
C GLY A 343 -18.95 15.83 -15.71
N LEU A 344 -19.32 16.73 -16.64
CA LEU A 344 -19.81 18.06 -16.27
C LEU A 344 -21.35 18.19 -16.33
N GLY A 345 -22.00 17.52 -17.29
CA GLY A 345 -23.45 17.67 -17.51
C GLY A 345 -24.35 17.03 -16.44
N LEU A 346 -23.88 16.01 -15.72
CA LEU A 346 -24.64 15.34 -14.66
C LEU A 346 -24.51 16.04 -13.29
N LEU A 347 -23.50 16.89 -13.10
CA LEU A 347 -23.27 17.62 -11.85
C LEU A 347 -24.19 18.83 -11.72
N GLU A 348 -24.56 19.48 -12.83
CA GLU A 348 -25.35 20.72 -12.78
C GLU A 348 -26.86 20.47 -12.58
N GLU A 349 -27.38 19.28 -12.91
CA GLU A 349 -28.81 18.98 -12.80
C GLU A 349 -29.21 18.27 -11.48
N PHE A 350 -28.25 17.72 -10.72
CA PHE A 350 -28.52 16.89 -9.52
C PHE A 350 -28.11 17.51 -8.18
N VAL A 351 -27.52 18.72 -8.15
CA VAL A 351 -26.98 19.34 -6.92
C VAL A 351 -27.96 20.34 -6.26
N LEU A 352 -29.19 20.46 -6.76
CA LEU A 352 -30.24 21.25 -6.10
C LEU A 352 -31.09 20.37 -5.17
N ASP A 353 -30.98 20.71 -3.88
CA ASP A 353 -31.76 20.21 -2.74
C ASP A 353 -31.42 18.81 -2.22
N GLY A 354 -30.28 18.73 -1.50
CA GLY A 354 -29.90 17.52 -0.75
C GLY A 354 -28.90 17.72 0.39
N ILE A 355 -28.63 18.93 0.86
CA ILE A 355 -27.75 19.13 2.04
C ILE A 355 -28.59 18.94 3.31
N ILE A 356 -28.94 17.69 3.57
CA ILE A 356 -29.31 17.28 4.92
C ILE A 356 -27.99 17.23 5.70
N GLU A 357 -27.95 17.90 6.86
CA GLU A 357 -26.87 17.78 7.86
C GLU A 357 -26.73 16.31 8.29
N GLY A 358 -26.02 15.56 7.46
CA GLY A 358 -25.77 14.14 7.57
C GLY A 358 -24.30 13.90 7.28
N LYS A 359 -23.77 12.83 7.86
CA LYS A 359 -22.42 12.36 7.56
C LYS A 359 -22.39 11.91 6.11
N ASN A 360 -21.90 12.76 5.21
CA ASN A 360 -21.68 12.46 3.79
C ASN A 360 -20.21 12.81 3.43
N PRO A 361 -19.66 12.28 2.31
CA PRO A 361 -18.25 12.47 1.97
C PRO A 361 -17.91 13.93 1.64
N LYS A 362 -18.82 14.68 1.01
CA LYS A 362 -18.66 16.11 0.70
C LYS A 362 -18.39 16.97 1.94
N SER A 363 -19.04 16.66 3.07
CA SER A 363 -18.84 17.37 4.34
C SER A 363 -17.39 17.33 4.84
N TYR A 364 -16.59 16.32 4.45
CA TYR A 364 -15.16 16.31 4.75
C TYR A 364 -14.39 17.24 3.81
N ILE A 365 -14.67 17.18 2.50
CA ILE A 365 -14.02 18.01 1.48
C ILE A 365 -14.26 19.49 1.74
N ASP A 366 -15.50 19.88 2.07
CA ASP A 366 -15.83 21.28 2.38
C ASP A 366 -15.07 21.80 3.62
N LYS A 367 -14.86 20.94 4.62
CA LYS A 367 -14.07 21.31 5.80
C LYS A 367 -12.58 21.35 5.48
N LEU A 368 -12.09 20.46 4.61
CA LEU A 368 -10.71 20.46 4.14
C LEU A 368 -10.39 21.77 3.39
N LYS A 369 -11.25 22.18 2.44
CA LYS A 369 -11.16 23.47 1.73
C LYS A 369 -11.04 24.65 2.69
N LYS A 370 -11.93 24.71 3.69
CA LYS A 370 -11.92 25.76 4.72
C LYS A 370 -10.61 25.82 5.52
N GLU A 371 -9.92 24.71 5.70
CA GLU A 371 -8.63 24.72 6.40
C GLU A 371 -7.49 25.15 5.47
N ILE A 372 -7.55 24.80 4.18
CA ILE A 372 -6.59 25.27 3.17
C ILE A 372 -6.69 26.79 3.01
N ASP A 373 -7.90 27.33 2.88
CA ASP A 373 -8.13 28.77 2.69
C ASP A 373 -7.61 29.60 3.87
N LYS A 374 -7.71 29.07 5.11
CA LYS A 374 -7.18 29.73 6.30
C LYS A 374 -5.66 29.73 6.37
N ASN A 375 -5.00 28.74 5.78
CA ASN A 375 -3.54 28.66 5.75
C ASN A 375 -2.94 29.51 4.62
N ALA A 376 -3.73 29.87 3.60
CA ALA A 376 -3.33 30.75 2.51
C ALA A 376 -3.38 32.26 2.86
N THR A 377 -4.05 32.62 3.96
CA THR A 377 -4.13 33.97 4.55
C THR A 377 -3.21 34.10 5.76
#